data_AF-A0AA37W5F3-F1
#
_entry.id   AF-A0AA37W5F3-F1
#
_cell.length_a   1.000
_cell.length_b   1.000
_cell.length_c   1.000
_cell.angle_alpha   90.00
_cell.angle_beta   90.00
_cell.angle_gamma   90.00
#
_symmetry.space_group_name_H-M   'P 1'
#
loop_
_entity.id
_entity.type
_entity.pdbx_description
1 polymer ?
#
loop_
_entity_poly.entity_id
_entity_poly.type
_entity_poly.pdbx_seq_one_letter_code
_entity_poly.pdbx_strand_id
1 'polypeptide(L)'
;MRLPYFVYLFISIIFCTSSLVNAEEPPELPPLNPKYEAEHAMVLVNKGSSVYAINIPSFELPYDVHVMYKVDVSDIPFLNLVRDAELVTVKPKPFNIQRLMRGEEVAITADVYLGDFRQGGSLVYSDKLIELSEQLFTRELTDLSPASKWQQYDMVTLKNNERIYIHQITQPPSYHHIMFVNLSGACLQKFRTSTEVPSADELNYKFINCGTLKPMFYDAESLSK
;
A
#
# COMPACT_ATOMS: atom_id res chain seq x y z
N MET A 1 61.21 1.82 -41.59
CA MET A 1 61.39 2.58 -40.34
C MET A 1 60.13 3.40 -40.08
N ARG A 2 59.20 2.89 -39.26
CA ARG A 2 58.05 3.59 -38.63
C ARG A 2 57.17 2.53 -37.94
N LEU A 3 57.69 1.96 -36.86
CA LEU A 3 56.95 1.09 -35.95
C LEU A 3 57.15 1.46 -34.46
N PRO A 4 56.94 2.73 -34.00
CA PRO A 4 56.95 2.98 -32.55
C PRO A 4 55.65 3.56 -31.96
N TYR A 5 54.60 3.85 -32.75
CA TYR A 5 53.41 4.53 -32.20
C TYR A 5 52.31 3.60 -31.67
N PHE A 6 52.21 2.38 -32.20
CA PHE A 6 51.11 1.48 -31.82
C PHE A 6 51.28 0.85 -30.42
N VAL A 7 52.53 0.74 -29.95
CA VAL A 7 52.86 0.12 -28.64
C VAL A 7 52.52 1.05 -27.48
N TYR A 8 52.67 2.38 -27.63
CA TYR A 8 52.37 3.34 -26.57
C TYR A 8 50.87 3.56 -26.33
N LEU A 9 50.04 3.44 -27.37
CA LEU A 9 48.58 3.59 -27.24
C LEU A 9 47.96 2.42 -26.45
N PHE A 10 48.54 1.22 -26.56
CA PHE A 10 48.04 0.05 -25.82
C PHE A 10 48.43 0.08 -24.34
N ILE A 11 49.55 0.73 -24.00
CA ILE A 11 50.01 0.86 -22.60
C ILE A 11 49.20 1.90 -21.82
N SER A 12 48.65 2.95 -22.46
CA SER A 12 47.82 3.94 -21.76
C SER A 12 46.40 3.48 -21.47
N ILE A 13 45.89 2.46 -22.16
CA ILE A 13 44.53 1.91 -21.93
C ILE A 13 44.52 0.94 -20.73
N ILE A 14 45.66 0.31 -20.41
CA ILE A 14 45.75 -0.69 -19.33
C ILE A 14 45.84 -0.03 -17.94
N PHE A 15 46.19 1.26 -17.84
CA PHE A 15 46.43 1.92 -16.55
C PHE A 15 45.20 2.65 -15.94
N CYS A 16 44.03 2.60 -16.59
CA CYS A 16 42.83 3.31 -16.11
C CYS A 16 41.75 2.43 -15.46
N THR A 17 41.96 1.12 -15.29
CA THR A 17 40.89 0.20 -14.82
C THR A 17 41.01 -0.24 -13.37
N SER A 18 42.00 0.22 -12.60
CA SER A 18 42.12 -0.13 -11.17
C SER A 18 41.44 0.88 -10.25
N SER A 19 40.23 1.31 -10.59
CA SER A 19 39.28 1.83 -9.60
C SER A 19 38.43 0.65 -9.15
N LEU A 20 38.98 -0.14 -8.22
CA LEU A 20 38.18 -1.09 -7.45
C LEU A 20 37.12 -0.26 -6.71
N VAL A 21 35.92 -0.23 -7.28
CA VAL A 21 34.71 0.15 -6.55
C VAL A 21 34.59 -0.87 -5.43
N ASN A 22 35.00 -0.49 -4.23
CA ASN A 22 34.59 -1.15 -3.01
C ASN A 22 33.07 -0.93 -2.92
N ALA A 23 32.30 -1.85 -3.50
CA ALA A 23 30.88 -1.93 -3.20
C ALA A 23 30.80 -2.31 -1.72
N GLU A 24 30.57 -1.32 -0.84
CA GLU A 24 30.07 -1.62 0.50
C GLU A 24 28.84 -2.50 0.30
N GLU A 25 28.90 -3.73 0.80
CA GLU A 25 27.73 -4.60 0.83
C GLU A 25 26.61 -3.81 1.50
N PRO A 26 25.40 -3.76 0.88
CA PRO A 26 24.27 -3.09 1.49
C PRO A 26 24.12 -3.60 2.93
N PRO A 27 23.93 -2.72 3.92
CA PRO A 27 23.80 -3.14 5.31
C PRO A 27 22.72 -4.22 5.41
N GLU A 28 23.05 -5.36 6.01
CA GLU A 28 22.08 -6.45 6.21
C GLU A 28 20.86 -5.90 6.95
N LEU A 29 19.67 -6.16 6.39
CA LEU A 29 18.43 -5.76 7.05
C LEU A 29 18.35 -6.44 8.43
N PRO A 30 17.89 -5.72 9.47
CA PRO A 30 17.72 -6.31 10.78
C PRO A 30 16.80 -7.55 10.69
N PRO A 31 16.95 -8.54 11.58
CA PRO A 31 16.04 -9.69 11.59
C PRO A 31 14.59 -9.22 11.75
N LEU A 32 13.65 -9.96 11.15
CA LEU A 32 12.22 -9.72 11.33
C LEU A 32 11.87 -9.87 12.82
N ASN A 33 11.14 -8.92 13.37
CA ASN A 33 10.66 -8.98 14.75
C ASN A 33 9.49 -9.99 14.82
N PRO A 34 9.61 -11.08 15.60
CA PRO A 34 8.58 -12.11 15.69
C PRO A 34 7.22 -11.62 16.19
N LYS A 35 7.18 -10.47 16.88
CA LYS A 35 5.92 -9.88 17.36
C LYS A 35 4.97 -9.55 16.22
N TYR A 36 5.48 -9.27 15.02
CA TYR A 36 4.70 -8.94 13.84
C TYR A 36 4.08 -10.15 13.10
N GLU A 37 4.28 -11.37 13.62
CA GLU A 37 3.70 -12.60 13.09
C GLU A 37 2.22 -12.72 13.52
N ALA A 38 1.29 -12.43 12.61
CA ALA A 38 -0.14 -12.49 12.92
C ALA A 38 -1.02 -12.59 11.66
N GLU A 39 -2.31 -12.82 11.86
CA GLU A 39 -3.33 -12.69 10.81
C GLU A 39 -3.61 -11.20 10.54
N HIS A 40 -3.00 -10.65 9.48
CA HIS A 40 -3.18 -9.26 9.09
C HIS A 40 -4.35 -9.13 8.12
N ALA A 41 -5.54 -8.79 8.63
CA ALA A 41 -6.72 -8.61 7.81
C ALA A 41 -6.48 -7.59 6.68
N MET A 42 -7.00 -7.86 5.48
CA MET A 42 -6.86 -6.96 4.34
C MET A 42 -8.18 -6.74 3.61
N VAL A 43 -8.26 -5.64 2.88
CA VAL A 43 -9.28 -5.38 1.87
C VAL A 43 -8.65 -5.43 0.49
N LEU A 44 -9.36 -5.98 -0.49
CA LEU A 44 -9.00 -5.90 -1.90
C LEU A 44 -9.84 -4.84 -2.58
N VAL A 45 -9.17 -3.90 -3.24
CA VAL A 45 -9.81 -2.84 -4.03
C VAL A 45 -9.23 -2.87 -5.44
N ASN A 46 -9.94 -2.30 -6.40
CA ASN A 46 -9.47 -2.31 -7.79
C ASN A 46 -9.63 -0.97 -8.50
N LYS A 47 -8.79 -0.78 -9.52
CA LYS A 47 -8.96 0.25 -10.55
C LYS A 47 -8.64 -0.34 -11.92
N GLY A 48 -9.65 -0.43 -12.78
CA GLY A 48 -9.51 -1.12 -14.06
C GLY A 48 -9.19 -2.59 -13.83
N SER A 49 -8.07 -3.06 -14.40
CA SER A 49 -7.56 -4.42 -14.23
C SER A 49 -6.56 -4.58 -13.08
N SER A 50 -6.18 -3.50 -12.39
CA SER A 50 -5.26 -3.57 -11.26
C SER A 50 -6.02 -3.81 -9.96
N VAL A 51 -5.51 -4.73 -9.14
CA VAL A 51 -5.99 -5.01 -7.78
C VAL A 51 -4.94 -4.56 -6.78
N TYR A 52 -5.40 -4.02 -5.66
CA TYR A 52 -4.57 -3.57 -4.56
C TYR A 52 -5.07 -4.20 -3.26
N ALA A 53 -4.14 -4.71 -2.46
CA ALA A 53 -4.39 -5.19 -1.11
C ALA A 53 -3.99 -4.11 -0.12
N ILE A 54 -4.88 -3.76 0.79
CA ILE A 54 -4.60 -2.83 1.88
C ILE A 54 -4.91 -3.53 3.19
N ASN A 55 -3.96 -3.54 4.13
CA ASN A 55 -4.24 -4.11 5.43
C ASN A 55 -5.20 -3.20 6.23
N ILE A 56 -5.95 -3.78 7.16
CA ILE A 56 -6.80 -3.03 8.08
C ILE A 56 -6.01 -2.86 9.38
N PRO A 57 -5.39 -1.69 9.63
CA PRO A 57 -4.52 -1.51 10.78
C PRO A 57 -5.30 -1.26 12.07
N SER A 58 -4.59 -1.34 13.20
CA SER A 58 -5.03 -0.89 14.53
C SER A 58 -3.85 -0.21 15.24
N PHE A 59 -4.04 0.32 16.45
CA PHE A 59 -2.99 1.08 17.15
C PHE A 59 -1.98 0.20 17.91
N GLU A 60 -2.31 -1.07 18.13
CA GLU A 60 -1.47 -1.99 18.89
C GLU A 60 -0.69 -2.93 17.97
N LEU A 61 0.54 -3.25 18.38
CA LEU A 61 1.30 -4.36 17.82
C LEU A 61 0.43 -5.63 17.80
N PRO A 62 0.42 -6.40 16.70
CA PRO A 62 1.24 -6.25 15.48
C PRO A 62 0.60 -5.46 14.33
N TYR A 63 -0.49 -4.74 14.59
CA TYR A 63 -1.35 -4.13 13.58
C TYR A 63 -1.10 -2.63 13.39
N ASP A 64 -0.08 -2.09 14.06
CA ASP A 64 0.35 -0.68 14.09
C ASP A 64 1.08 -0.23 12.82
N VAL A 65 0.74 -0.82 11.68
CA VAL A 65 1.35 -0.54 10.38
C VAL A 65 0.26 -0.50 9.32
N HIS A 66 0.32 0.49 8.44
CA HIS A 66 -0.55 0.62 7.28
C HIS A 66 0.26 0.43 6.00
N VAL A 67 -0.07 -0.59 5.22
CA VAL A 67 0.56 -0.94 3.94
C VAL A 67 -0.48 -1.07 2.84
N MET A 68 -0.09 -0.63 1.64
CA MET A 68 -0.82 -0.88 0.39
C MET A 68 0.13 -1.56 -0.58
N TYR A 69 -0.31 -2.70 -1.11
CA TYR A 69 0.41 -3.46 -2.11
C TYR A 69 -0.43 -3.61 -3.36
N LYS A 70 0.23 -3.64 -4.51
CA LYS A 70 -0.34 -4.17 -5.74
C LYS A 70 -0.37 -5.69 -5.65
N VAL A 71 -1.46 -6.28 -6.14
CA VAL A 71 -1.62 -7.73 -6.25
C VAL A 71 -1.34 -8.12 -7.70
N ASP A 72 -0.49 -9.14 -7.91
CA ASP A 72 -0.41 -9.79 -9.20
C ASP A 72 -1.63 -10.71 -9.38
N VAL A 73 -2.44 -10.43 -10.40
CA VAL A 73 -3.69 -11.15 -10.66
C VAL A 73 -3.69 -11.61 -12.12
N SER A 74 -3.40 -12.90 -12.30
CA SER A 74 -3.54 -13.61 -13.57
C SER A 74 -4.89 -14.34 -13.71
N ASP A 75 -5.59 -14.56 -12.58
CA ASP A 75 -6.87 -15.28 -12.50
C ASP A 75 -8.07 -14.34 -12.75
N ILE A 76 -8.66 -14.44 -13.95
CA ILE A 76 -9.77 -13.59 -14.39
C ILE A 76 -11.03 -13.70 -13.49
N PRO A 77 -11.49 -14.90 -13.08
CA PRO A 77 -12.52 -15.04 -12.05
C PRO A 77 -12.28 -14.21 -10.79
N PHE A 78 -11.05 -14.25 -10.25
CA PHE A 78 -10.72 -13.49 -9.05
C PHE A 78 -10.70 -11.99 -9.30
N LEU A 79 -10.17 -11.53 -10.44
CA LEU A 79 -10.24 -10.12 -10.83
C LEU A 79 -11.68 -9.63 -10.92
N ASN A 80 -12.57 -10.42 -11.53
CA ASN A 80 -13.98 -10.07 -11.65
C ASN A 80 -14.67 -10.02 -10.28
N LEU A 81 -14.36 -10.96 -9.38
CA LEU A 81 -14.86 -10.93 -8.00
C LEU A 81 -14.54 -9.59 -7.32
N VAL A 82 -13.28 -9.16 -7.37
CA VAL A 82 -12.85 -7.90 -6.73
C VAL A 82 -13.44 -6.67 -7.41
N ARG A 83 -13.64 -6.71 -8.74
CA ARG A 83 -14.23 -5.57 -9.48
C ARG A 83 -15.72 -5.39 -9.22
N ASP A 84 -16.45 -6.49 -9.12
CA ASP A 84 -17.92 -6.48 -9.17
C ASP A 84 -18.55 -6.47 -7.77
N ALA A 85 -17.77 -6.83 -6.73
CA ALA A 85 -18.19 -6.77 -5.34
C ALA A 85 -18.11 -5.35 -4.75
N GLU A 86 -19.00 -5.05 -3.80
CA GLU A 86 -18.95 -3.81 -3.03
C GLU A 86 -17.75 -3.78 -2.06
N LEU A 87 -17.47 -4.91 -1.42
CA LEU A 87 -16.36 -5.08 -0.49
C LEU A 87 -15.84 -6.52 -0.60
N VAL A 88 -14.52 -6.66 -0.69
CA VAL A 88 -13.83 -7.95 -0.59
C VAL A 88 -12.83 -7.87 0.55
N THR A 89 -13.00 -8.70 1.57
CA THR A 89 -12.03 -8.83 2.66
C THR A 89 -11.28 -10.14 2.57
N VAL A 90 -10.04 -10.10 3.01
CA VAL A 90 -9.10 -11.22 2.98
C VAL A 90 -8.66 -11.48 4.40
N LYS A 91 -8.70 -12.75 4.79
CA LYS A 91 -8.18 -13.25 6.05
C LYS A 91 -6.96 -14.13 5.77
N PRO A 92 -5.74 -13.57 5.80
CA PRO A 92 -4.52 -14.34 5.58
C PRO A 92 -4.25 -15.31 6.72
N LYS A 93 -3.58 -16.42 6.39
CA LYS A 93 -2.82 -17.18 7.38
C LYS A 93 -1.76 -16.26 8.01
N PRO A 94 -1.31 -16.55 9.25
CA PRO A 94 -0.28 -15.75 9.90
C PRO A 94 0.97 -15.57 9.03
N PHE A 95 1.46 -14.33 8.94
CA PHE A 95 2.74 -13.99 8.33
C PHE A 95 3.33 -12.74 9.00
N ASN A 96 4.63 -12.51 8.81
CA ASN A 96 5.29 -11.31 9.34
C ASN A 96 5.07 -10.10 8.42
N ILE A 97 4.26 -9.12 8.84
CA ILE A 97 3.97 -7.91 8.04
C ILE A 97 5.20 -7.03 7.79
N GLN A 98 6.30 -7.17 8.54
CA GLN A 98 7.52 -6.42 8.26
C GLN A 98 8.13 -6.77 6.90
N ARG A 99 7.84 -7.94 6.33
CA ARG A 99 8.19 -8.24 4.93
C ARG A 99 7.55 -7.25 3.97
N LEU A 100 6.27 -6.96 4.21
CA LEU A 100 5.55 -5.95 3.46
C LEU A 100 6.09 -4.55 3.74
N MET A 101 6.52 -4.22 4.95
CA MET A 101 7.16 -2.92 5.22
C MET A 101 8.47 -2.73 4.45
N ARG A 102 9.21 -3.81 4.21
CA ARG A 102 10.50 -3.83 3.50
C ARG A 102 10.39 -3.79 1.98
N GLY A 103 9.19 -3.83 1.42
CA GLY A 103 9.01 -3.85 -0.03
C GLY A 103 9.21 -5.24 -0.65
N GLU A 104 9.23 -6.31 0.15
CA GLU A 104 9.41 -7.67 -0.36
C GLU A 104 8.19 -8.10 -1.20
N GLU A 105 8.44 -8.81 -2.31
CA GLU A 105 7.40 -9.60 -2.97
C GLU A 105 7.04 -10.79 -2.09
N VAL A 106 5.75 -10.91 -1.73
CA VAL A 106 5.28 -11.93 -0.79
C VAL A 106 4.04 -12.62 -1.35
N ALA A 107 4.06 -13.94 -1.42
CA ALA A 107 2.87 -14.73 -1.65
C ALA A 107 2.25 -15.13 -0.30
N ILE A 108 1.01 -14.70 -0.05
CA ILE A 108 0.25 -15.07 1.16
C ILE A 108 -0.83 -16.09 0.80
N THR A 109 -1.14 -17.00 1.72
CA THR A 109 -2.29 -17.89 1.61
C THR A 109 -3.42 -17.34 2.48
N ALA A 110 -4.62 -17.21 1.91
CA ALA A 110 -5.71 -16.54 2.60
C ALA A 110 -7.09 -17.07 2.21
N ASP A 111 -8.04 -16.93 3.13
CA ASP A 111 -9.45 -17.02 2.83
C ASP A 111 -9.95 -15.66 2.30
N VAL A 112 -10.81 -15.69 1.28
CA VAL A 112 -11.37 -14.49 0.62
C VAL A 112 -12.88 -14.47 0.81
N TYR A 113 -13.39 -13.33 1.26
CA TYR A 113 -14.79 -13.12 1.60
C TYR A 113 -15.42 -11.98 0.79
N LEU A 114 -16.69 -12.14 0.43
CA LEU A 114 -17.56 -11.04 0.02
C LEU A 114 -18.13 -10.35 1.27
N GLY A 115 -17.98 -9.04 1.35
CA GLY A 115 -18.29 -8.26 2.56
C GLY A 115 -17.16 -8.32 3.59
N ASP A 116 -17.41 -7.79 4.79
CA ASP A 116 -16.48 -7.82 5.91
C ASP A 116 -16.59 -9.16 6.66
N PHE A 117 -15.54 -9.99 6.62
CA PHE A 117 -15.52 -11.28 7.31
C PHE A 117 -15.71 -11.15 8.83
N ARG A 118 -15.34 -10.00 9.42
CA ARG A 118 -15.50 -9.72 10.87
C ARG A 118 -16.96 -9.48 11.22
N GLN A 119 -17.78 -9.14 10.23
CA GLN A 119 -19.22 -8.89 10.36
C GLN A 119 -20.07 -9.95 9.63
N GLY A 120 -19.50 -11.15 9.41
CA GLY A 120 -20.24 -12.27 8.82
C GLY A 120 -20.27 -12.31 7.29
N GLY A 121 -19.27 -11.72 6.63
CA GLY A 121 -19.05 -11.85 5.19
C GLY A 121 -19.05 -13.31 4.69
N SER A 122 -19.36 -13.49 3.41
CA SER A 122 -19.50 -14.82 2.79
C SER A 122 -18.19 -15.32 2.20
N LEU A 123 -17.70 -16.47 2.66
CA LEU A 123 -16.50 -17.11 2.14
C LEU A 123 -16.69 -17.51 0.67
N VAL A 124 -15.77 -17.10 -0.20
CA VAL A 124 -15.78 -17.41 -1.65
C VAL A 124 -14.60 -18.28 -2.06
N TYR A 125 -13.41 -17.98 -1.53
CA TYR A 125 -12.23 -18.82 -1.71
C TYR A 125 -11.66 -19.18 -0.35
N SER A 126 -11.28 -20.43 -0.18
CA SER A 126 -10.47 -20.86 0.95
C SER A 126 -9.05 -21.15 0.49
N ASP A 127 -8.06 -20.81 1.32
CA ASP A 127 -6.64 -21.09 1.07
C ASP A 127 -6.12 -20.60 -0.29
N LYS A 128 -6.62 -19.47 -0.78
CA LYS A 128 -6.17 -18.89 -2.05
C LYS A 128 -4.78 -18.28 -1.88
N LEU A 129 -3.89 -18.59 -2.82
CA LEU A 129 -2.60 -17.89 -2.94
C LEU A 129 -2.83 -16.50 -3.55
N ILE A 130 -2.32 -15.47 -2.89
CA ILE A 130 -2.38 -14.07 -3.32
C ILE A 130 -0.95 -13.54 -3.36
N GLU A 131 -0.52 -13.07 -4.54
CA GLU A 131 0.83 -12.57 -4.78
C GLU A 131 0.86 -11.05 -4.62
N LEU A 132 1.48 -10.58 -3.54
CA LEU A 132 1.70 -9.16 -3.26
C LEU A 132 3.01 -8.74 -3.94
N SER A 133 2.91 -8.03 -5.06
CA SER A 133 4.03 -7.84 -6.01
C SER A 133 4.73 -6.50 -5.91
N GLU A 134 4.07 -5.44 -5.43
CA GLU A 134 4.68 -4.11 -5.40
C GLU A 134 4.16 -3.30 -4.22
N GLN A 135 5.06 -2.81 -3.35
CA GLN A 135 4.69 -1.88 -2.29
C GLN A 135 4.39 -0.50 -2.89
N LEU A 136 3.19 0.01 -2.62
CA LEU A 136 2.76 1.33 -3.07
C LEU A 136 2.72 2.36 -1.93
N PHE A 137 2.51 1.89 -0.70
CA PHE A 137 2.47 2.72 0.49
C PHE A 137 2.86 1.89 1.71
N THR A 138 3.58 2.51 2.64
CA THR A 138 3.84 1.97 3.98
C THR A 138 3.95 3.12 4.96
N ARG A 139 3.34 2.95 6.14
CA ARG A 139 3.46 3.88 7.25
C ARG A 139 3.26 3.15 8.56
N GLU A 140 4.19 3.32 9.49
CA GLU A 140 3.97 2.93 10.88
C GLU A 140 2.97 3.90 11.53
N LEU A 141 2.17 3.39 12.45
CA LEU A 141 1.20 4.18 13.21
C LEU A 141 1.82 4.73 14.50
N THR A 142 3.05 5.21 14.40
CA THR A 142 3.79 5.89 15.46
C THR A 142 3.66 7.41 15.31
N ASP A 143 3.84 8.14 16.42
CA ASP A 143 3.84 9.62 16.43
C ASP A 143 2.63 10.28 15.75
N LEU A 144 1.45 9.69 15.97
CA LEU A 144 0.21 10.12 15.35
C LEU A 144 -0.20 11.51 15.85
N SER A 145 -0.67 12.36 14.92
CA SER A 145 -1.30 13.63 15.26
C SER A 145 -2.58 13.41 16.06
N PRO A 146 -2.99 14.37 16.93
CA PRO A 146 -4.25 14.27 17.64
C PRO A 146 -5.45 14.23 16.68
N ALA A 147 -6.51 13.53 17.09
CA ALA A 147 -7.79 13.56 16.39
C ALA A 147 -8.24 15.01 16.15
N SER A 148 -8.65 15.31 14.93
CA SER A 148 -8.98 16.67 14.53
C SER A 148 -10.06 16.67 13.46
N LYS A 149 -10.76 17.80 13.34
CA LYS A 149 -11.63 18.08 12.19
C LYS A 149 -10.84 18.43 10.93
N TRP A 150 -9.53 18.63 11.05
CA TRP A 150 -8.64 18.79 9.90
C TRP A 150 -8.15 17.42 9.44
N GLN A 151 -8.69 16.97 8.32
CA GLN A 151 -8.33 15.70 7.71
C GLN A 151 -7.18 15.91 6.75
N GLN A 152 -6.20 15.01 6.79
CA GLN A 152 -5.02 15.02 5.92
C GLN A 152 -4.94 13.68 5.19
N TYR A 153 -4.54 13.73 3.92
CA TYR A 153 -4.37 12.56 3.07
C TYR A 153 -2.95 12.47 2.52
N ASP A 154 -2.40 11.27 2.57
CA ASP A 154 -1.28 10.86 1.75
C ASP A 154 -1.77 10.56 0.33
N MET A 155 -0.86 10.64 -0.64
CA MET A 155 -1.19 10.46 -2.04
C MET A 155 -0.18 9.55 -2.73
N VAL A 156 -0.67 8.42 -3.24
CA VAL A 156 0.09 7.51 -4.11
C VAL A 156 -0.21 7.85 -5.56
N THR A 157 0.83 7.96 -6.39
CA THR A 157 0.69 8.16 -7.84
C THR A 157 0.78 6.83 -8.56
N LEU A 158 -0.27 6.46 -9.30
CA LEU A 158 -0.28 5.22 -10.09
C LEU A 158 0.28 5.47 -11.49
N LYS A 159 -0.44 6.25 -12.31
CA LYS A 159 -0.04 6.65 -13.66
C LYS A 159 -0.68 7.97 -14.04
N ASN A 160 0.05 8.85 -14.72
CA ASN A 160 -0.46 10.13 -15.22
C ASN A 160 -1.15 10.94 -14.11
N ASN A 161 -2.48 11.09 -14.18
CA ASN A 161 -3.32 11.83 -13.24
C ASN A 161 -4.06 10.92 -12.25
N GLU A 162 -3.85 9.61 -12.32
CA GLU A 162 -4.46 8.64 -11.42
C GLU A 162 -3.74 8.65 -10.08
N ARG A 163 -4.50 8.86 -9.01
CA ARG A 163 -4.03 8.94 -7.63
C ARG A 163 -4.86 8.04 -6.73
N ILE A 164 -4.22 7.52 -5.68
CA ILE A 164 -4.91 6.97 -4.52
C ILE A 164 -4.65 7.90 -3.35
N TYR A 165 -5.72 8.41 -2.74
CA TYR A 165 -5.68 9.19 -1.52
C TYR A 165 -5.93 8.28 -0.34
N ILE A 166 -5.04 8.32 0.65
CA ILE A 166 -5.07 7.48 1.84
C ILE A 166 -5.15 8.40 3.05
N HIS A 167 -6.17 8.24 3.89
CA HIS A 167 -6.30 9.06 5.09
C HIS A 167 -5.10 8.84 6.02
N GLN A 168 -4.48 9.93 6.46
CA GLN A 168 -3.47 9.88 7.51
C GLN A 168 -4.16 9.58 8.84
N ILE A 169 -4.15 8.30 9.23
CA ILE A 169 -4.69 7.85 10.52
C ILE A 169 -4.10 8.73 11.63
N THR A 170 -4.98 9.35 12.42
CA THR A 170 -4.66 10.14 13.61
C THR A 170 -4.84 9.29 14.88
N GLN A 171 -4.54 9.84 16.06
CA GLN A 171 -4.92 9.23 17.34
C GLN A 171 -6.43 8.98 17.41
N PRO A 172 -6.89 8.00 18.20
CA PRO A 172 -8.32 7.75 18.36
C PRO A 172 -9.10 8.99 18.87
N PRO A 173 -10.35 9.21 18.41
CA PRO A 173 -11.03 8.43 17.38
C PRO A 173 -10.52 8.79 15.97
N SER A 174 -10.36 7.78 15.12
CA SER A 174 -9.85 7.92 13.76
C SER A 174 -10.60 6.97 12.82
N TYR A 175 -10.20 6.94 11.55
CA TYR A 175 -10.83 6.13 10.53
C TYR A 175 -9.85 5.80 9.41
N HIS A 176 -10.13 4.72 8.70
CA HIS A 176 -9.44 4.29 7.52
C HIS A 176 -10.28 4.68 6.32
N HIS A 177 -9.74 5.53 5.44
CA HIS A 177 -10.42 5.91 4.20
C HIS A 177 -9.45 5.90 3.03
N ILE A 178 -9.89 5.29 1.93
CA ILE A 178 -9.13 5.16 0.69
C ILE A 178 -10.01 5.58 -0.47
N MET A 179 -9.50 6.49 -1.29
CA MET A 179 -10.22 7.06 -2.42
C MET A 179 -9.33 7.03 -3.66
N PHE A 180 -9.87 6.50 -4.76
CA PHE A 180 -9.25 6.69 -6.07
C PHE A 180 -9.72 8.01 -6.68
N VAL A 181 -8.78 8.75 -7.27
CA VAL A 181 -9.07 9.99 -7.98
C VAL A 181 -8.30 10.03 -9.30
N ASN A 182 -8.98 10.23 -10.42
CA ASN A 182 -8.35 10.67 -11.65
C ASN A 182 -8.43 12.20 -11.74
N LEU A 183 -7.29 12.86 -11.56
CA LEU A 183 -7.23 14.31 -11.44
C LEU A 183 -7.56 15.01 -12.76
N SER A 184 -8.55 15.89 -12.71
CA SER A 184 -8.85 16.86 -13.77
C SER A 184 -8.96 18.30 -13.24
N GLY A 185 -8.80 18.49 -11.92
CA GLY A 185 -8.87 19.78 -11.24
C GLY A 185 -7.94 19.84 -10.03
N ALA A 186 -8.01 20.95 -9.28
CA ALA A 186 -7.27 21.09 -8.04
C ALA A 186 -7.90 20.22 -6.94
N CYS A 187 -7.10 19.37 -6.31
CA CYS A 187 -7.53 18.51 -5.22
C CYS A 187 -6.75 18.83 -3.94
N LEU A 188 -7.48 19.12 -2.86
CA LEU A 188 -6.87 19.44 -1.58
C LEU A 188 -6.56 18.13 -0.83
N GLN A 189 -5.31 17.96 -0.42
CA GLN A 189 -4.90 16.88 0.49
C GLN A 189 -5.26 17.16 1.95
N LYS A 190 -5.61 18.41 2.27
CA LYS A 190 -6.00 18.85 3.61
C LYS A 190 -7.29 19.64 3.56
N PHE A 191 -8.27 19.24 4.35
CA PHE A 191 -9.56 19.95 4.43
C PHE A 191 -10.21 19.77 5.79
N ARG A 192 -11.20 20.61 6.07
CA ARG A 192 -11.97 20.57 7.32
C ARG A 192 -13.29 19.83 7.15
N THR A 193 -13.63 19.00 8.11
CA THR A 193 -14.89 18.24 8.19
C THR A 193 -15.75 18.68 9.38
N SER A 194 -16.98 18.15 9.46
CA SER A 194 -17.93 18.46 10.52
C SER A 194 -17.52 17.89 11.88
N THR A 195 -16.98 16.67 11.89
CA THR A 195 -16.51 15.90 13.04
C THR A 195 -15.09 15.38 12.81
N GLU A 196 -14.48 14.86 13.88
CA GLU A 196 -13.17 14.20 13.88
C GLU A 196 -13.21 12.89 13.06
N VAL A 197 -14.33 12.18 13.13
CA VAL A 197 -14.65 11.01 12.28
C VAL A 197 -15.90 11.34 11.45
N PRO A 198 -15.72 11.89 10.23
CA PRO A 198 -16.81 12.23 9.31
C PRO A 198 -17.38 11.00 8.60
N SER A 199 -18.60 11.08 8.08
CA SER A 199 -19.16 9.99 7.27
C SER A 199 -18.44 9.84 5.92
N ALA A 200 -18.50 8.64 5.34
CA ALA A 200 -18.00 8.39 3.99
C ALA A 200 -18.60 9.37 2.95
N ASP A 201 -19.89 9.72 3.08
CA ASP A 201 -20.56 10.67 2.19
C ASP A 201 -19.98 12.09 2.29
N GLU A 202 -19.70 12.57 3.53
CA GLU A 202 -19.05 13.87 3.70
C GLU A 202 -17.66 13.84 3.05
N LEU A 203 -16.88 12.77 3.26
CA LEU A 203 -15.56 12.62 2.66
C LEU A 203 -15.64 12.62 1.13
N ASN A 204 -16.54 11.83 0.54
CA ASN A 204 -16.77 11.79 -0.91
C ASN A 204 -17.08 13.19 -1.47
N TYR A 205 -17.91 13.96 -0.77
CA TYR A 205 -18.23 15.33 -1.15
C TYR A 205 -17.00 16.25 -1.15
N LYS A 206 -16.06 16.09 -0.21
CA LYS A 206 -14.82 16.90 -0.17
C LYS A 206 -13.93 16.69 -1.40
N PHE A 207 -14.03 15.53 -2.06
CA PHE A 207 -13.27 15.21 -3.27
C PHE A 207 -13.99 15.57 -4.58
N ILE A 208 -15.24 16.04 -4.55
CA ILE A 208 -16.09 16.17 -5.76
C ILE A 208 -15.48 17.04 -6.88
N ASN A 209 -14.64 18.02 -6.52
CA ASN A 209 -13.99 18.92 -7.48
C ASN A 209 -12.63 18.41 -7.99
N CYS A 210 -12.14 17.28 -7.49
CA CYS A 210 -10.82 16.76 -7.85
C CYS A 210 -10.80 16.11 -9.25
N GLY A 211 -11.93 15.57 -9.69
CA GLY A 211 -12.08 14.88 -10.97
C GLY A 211 -12.97 13.64 -10.84
N THR A 212 -12.67 12.58 -11.58
CA THR A 212 -13.43 11.32 -11.46
C THR A 212 -13.02 10.58 -10.20
N LEU A 213 -14.00 10.25 -9.36
CA LEU A 213 -13.80 9.59 -8.08
C LEU A 213 -14.25 8.13 -8.13
N LYS A 214 -13.59 7.29 -7.34
CA LYS A 214 -14.10 5.98 -6.96
C LYS A 214 -13.76 5.74 -5.49
N PRO A 215 -14.74 5.78 -4.58
CA PRO A 215 -14.54 5.33 -3.20
C PRO A 215 -14.02 3.88 -3.21
N MET A 216 -12.98 3.59 -2.44
CA MET A 216 -12.37 2.27 -2.41
C MET A 216 -12.56 1.57 -1.08
N PHE A 217 -12.44 2.28 0.04
CA PHE A 217 -12.64 1.70 1.36
C PHE A 217 -12.93 2.76 2.41
N TYR A 218 -13.78 2.44 3.38
CA TYR A 218 -14.03 3.24 4.58
C TYR A 218 -14.29 2.31 5.78
N ASP A 219 -13.57 2.52 6.88
CA ASP A 219 -13.76 1.81 8.16
C ASP A 219 -13.43 2.75 9.33
N ALA A 220 -14.41 3.02 10.18
CA ALA A 220 -14.22 3.80 11.41
C ALA A 220 -14.29 2.94 12.68
N GLU A 221 -14.71 1.68 12.58
CA GLU A 221 -14.90 0.81 13.75
C GLU A 221 -13.55 0.39 14.31
N SER A 222 -12.64 -0.03 13.43
CA SER A 222 -11.30 -0.55 13.79
C SER A 222 -10.40 0.47 14.48
N LEU A 223 -10.69 1.77 14.35
CA LEU A 223 -9.86 2.88 14.82
C LEU A 223 -10.61 3.82 15.77
N SER A 224 -11.67 3.30 16.39
CA SER A 224 -12.53 4.07 17.30
C SER A 224 -11.94 4.31 18.69
N LYS A 225 -10.97 3.50 19.12
CA LYS A 225 -10.35 3.54 20.45
C LYS A 225 -8.87 3.21 20.41
#